data_AF-A0A355VCR9-F1
#
_entry.id   AF-A0A355VCR9-F1
#
_cell.length_a   1.000
_cell.length_b   1.000
_cell.length_c   1.000
_cell.angle_alpha   90.00
_cell.angle_beta   90.00
_cell.angle_gamma   90.00
#
_symmetry.space_group_name_H-M   'P 1'
#
loop_
_entity.id
_entity.type
_entity.pdbx_description
1 polymer ?
#
loop_
_entity_poly.entity_id
_entity_poly.type
_entity_poly.pdbx_seq_one_letter_code
_entity_poly.pdbx_strand_id
1 'polypeptide(L)'
;MFSKFTIRSRIGLIVLISVLSIIGLSVSMLMQAREQFMGQLRTGSVNQVQMVIDALEGLNQQVSQGVMTETEAKRMGRFLINNTMVDERNYLLLYHELGVILAHPLRNVDAALDTEAQVRANLASTATTPEQRMRDLGYREPTPTMTEIIHSFTGDSYTGFAEYLYYPEPEFGRRFLTYTDDPLAHPLAEVKTVYSELFEPWGWVVIHGLYEEDVNAMFLEWVATAAVMVIVILAILIGAAYYLSISITSPLVKAKSYMQDIAQGSGDLSQRLADDGRDEISELGASFNTFVSKLAGIIGQVLSTSAEVSGKSAQFSDMIERTAGRSAAQLEETELLASSTTELSSSLADVADGAQASVSAASEANGATQKATQVVSKTRTSVEQLAGSLAQIQQQVHDMRDHNEKVHSVLEVIQGIAEQTNLLAL
;
A
#
# COMPACT_ATOMS: atom_id res chain seq x y z
N MET A 1 9.39 20.93 1.96
CA MET A 1 10.39 20.22 2.79
C MET A 1 9.91 18.83 3.26
N PHE A 2 8.62 18.64 3.56
CA PHE A 2 8.09 17.38 4.12
C PHE A 2 8.06 16.16 3.19
N SER A 3 8.15 16.33 1.87
CA SER A 3 8.04 15.23 0.91
C SER A 3 9.20 14.21 0.98
N LYS A 4 10.36 14.58 1.56
CA LYS A 4 11.53 13.70 1.66
C LYS A 4 11.49 12.74 2.86
N PHE A 5 10.59 12.97 3.82
CA PHE A 5 10.47 12.10 4.99
C PHE A 5 9.66 10.85 4.69
N THR A 6 10.07 9.73 5.29
CA THR A 6 9.30 8.48 5.27
C THR A 6 7.93 8.67 5.94
N ILE A 7 6.95 7.84 5.58
CA ILE A 7 5.61 7.87 6.18
C ILE A 7 5.71 7.72 7.71
N ARG A 8 6.58 6.82 8.21
CA ARG A 8 6.81 6.65 9.65
C ARG A 8 7.27 7.94 10.32
N SER A 9 8.23 8.64 9.72
CA SER A 9 8.75 9.91 10.25
C SER A 9 7.68 11.01 10.26
N ARG A 10 6.80 11.06 9.25
CA ARG A 10 5.71 12.05 9.21
C ARG A 10 4.66 11.80 10.27
N ILE A 11 4.23 10.53 10.43
CA ILE A 11 3.29 10.15 11.49
C ILE A 11 3.92 10.44 12.86
N GLY A 12 5.18 10.06 13.07
CA GLY A 12 5.90 10.35 14.31
C GLY A 12 6.01 11.84 14.62
N LEU A 13 6.22 12.69 13.62
CA LEU A 13 6.25 14.14 13.81
C LEU A 13 4.88 14.71 14.21
N ILE A 14 3.80 14.24 13.58
CA ILE A 14 2.43 14.65 13.95
C ILE A 14 2.15 14.28 15.40
N VAL A 15 2.47 13.04 15.80
CA VAL A 15 2.33 12.59 17.19
C VAL A 15 3.16 13.43 18.13
N LEU A 16 4.42 13.71 17.80
CA LEU A 16 5.30 14.54 18.63
C LEU A 16 4.69 15.94 18.85
N ILE A 17 4.17 16.57 17.79
CA ILE A 17 3.51 17.88 17.89
C ILE A 17 2.25 17.76 18.77
N SER A 18 1.41 16.75 18.55
CA SER A 18 0.21 16.51 19.37
C SER A 18 0.54 16.30 20.84
N VAL A 19 1.60 15.52 21.15
CA VAL A 19 2.07 15.29 22.52
C VAL A 19 2.54 16.60 23.15
N LEU A 20 3.35 17.39 22.46
CA LEU A 20 3.81 18.69 22.95
C LEU A 20 2.64 19.67 23.18
N SER A 21 1.65 19.68 22.28
CA SER A 21 0.43 20.48 22.45
C SER A 21 -0.39 20.03 23.64
N ILE A 22 -0.55 18.71 23.85
CA ILE A 22 -1.27 18.17 25.02
C ILE A 22 -0.54 18.52 26.31
N ILE A 23 0.79 18.42 26.35
CA ILE A 23 1.58 18.82 27.52
C ILE A 23 1.37 20.31 27.80
N GLY A 24 1.48 21.16 26.79
CA GLY A 24 1.27 22.61 26.95
C GLY A 24 -0.15 22.95 27.45
N LEU A 25 -1.17 22.32 26.87
CA LEU A 25 -2.56 22.48 27.32
C LEU A 25 -2.77 21.96 28.74
N SER A 26 -2.17 20.83 29.09
CA SER A 26 -2.28 20.24 30.44
C SER A 26 -1.66 21.15 31.50
N VAL A 27 -0.50 21.76 31.21
CA VAL A 27 0.12 22.75 32.11
C VAL A 27 -0.79 23.97 32.26
N SER A 28 -1.32 24.51 31.15
CA SER A 28 -2.23 25.66 31.21
C SER A 28 -3.52 25.34 31.98
N MET A 29 -4.09 24.15 31.79
CA MET A 29 -5.27 23.69 32.52
C MET A 29 -4.96 23.52 34.00
N LEU A 30 -3.78 23.01 34.37
CA LEU A 30 -3.39 22.84 35.77
C LEU A 30 -3.23 24.20 36.47
N MET A 31 -2.66 25.20 35.79
CA MET A 31 -2.58 26.57 36.31
C MET A 31 -3.98 27.16 36.51
N GLN A 32 -4.86 27.03 35.52
CA GLN A 32 -6.24 27.53 35.59
C GLN A 32 -7.05 26.82 36.68
N ALA A 33 -6.91 25.51 36.80
CA ALA A 33 -7.60 24.71 37.83
C ALA A 33 -7.14 25.11 39.24
N ARG A 34 -5.84 25.38 39.42
CA ARG A 34 -5.32 25.89 40.70
C ARG A 34 -5.93 27.23 41.07
N GLU A 35 -5.99 28.17 40.12
CA GLU A 35 -6.62 29.49 40.34
C GLU A 35 -8.11 29.36 40.69
N GLN A 36 -8.85 28.53 39.96
CA GLN A 36 -10.27 28.28 40.24
C GLN A 36 -10.48 27.63 41.61
N PHE A 37 -9.66 26.65 41.96
CA PHE A 37 -9.72 25.96 43.24
C PHE A 37 -9.48 26.92 44.42
N MET A 38 -8.43 27.73 44.34
CA MET A 38 -8.15 28.76 45.34
C MET A 38 -9.26 29.81 45.40
N GLY A 39 -9.82 30.22 44.26
CA GLY A 39 -10.94 31.15 44.20
C GLY A 39 -12.20 30.63 44.90
N GLN A 40 -12.53 29.35 44.72
CA GLN A 40 -13.66 28.70 45.40
C GLN A 40 -13.47 28.66 46.91
N LEU A 41 -12.29 28.27 47.38
CA LEU A 41 -11.97 28.23 48.81
C LEU A 41 -12.01 29.62 49.47
N ARG A 42 -11.48 30.64 48.78
CA ARG A 42 -11.56 32.03 49.23
C ARG A 42 -13.01 32.50 49.31
N THR A 43 -13.81 32.25 48.28
CA THR A 43 -15.24 32.60 48.27
C THR A 43 -16.00 31.90 49.38
N GLY A 44 -15.70 30.62 49.63
CA GLY A 44 -16.26 29.86 50.75
C GLY A 44 -15.95 30.52 52.09
N SER A 45 -14.70 30.97 52.30
CA SER A 45 -14.30 31.65 53.53
C SER A 45 -15.02 32.98 53.74
N VAL A 46 -15.17 33.78 52.68
CA VAL A 46 -15.94 35.03 52.72
C VAL A 46 -17.38 34.75 53.15
N ASN A 47 -18.04 33.78 52.51
CA ASN A 47 -19.43 33.44 52.84
C ASN A 47 -19.60 32.94 54.29
N GLN A 48 -18.63 32.18 54.81
CA GLN A 48 -18.67 31.70 56.19
C GLN A 48 -18.54 32.83 57.21
N VAL A 49 -17.63 33.79 56.97
CA VAL A 49 -17.48 34.97 57.84
C VAL A 49 -18.70 35.88 57.73
N GLN A 50 -19.18 36.17 56.52
CA GLN A 50 -20.36 37.01 56.29
C GLN A 50 -21.59 36.47 57.03
N MET A 51 -21.80 35.15 57.00
CA MET A 51 -22.93 34.53 57.73
C MET A 51 -22.91 34.83 59.24
N VAL A 52 -21.71 34.88 59.84
CA VAL A 52 -21.54 35.25 61.25
C VAL A 52 -21.75 36.74 61.45
N ILE A 53 -21.20 37.57 60.56
CA ILE A 53 -21.37 39.03 60.61
C ILE A 53 -22.86 39.39 60.55
N ASP A 54 -23.62 38.82 59.61
CA ASP A 54 -25.07 39.03 59.49
C ASP A 54 -25.82 38.61 60.76
N ALA A 55 -25.39 37.52 61.41
CA ALA A 55 -25.96 37.08 62.68
C ALA A 55 -25.64 38.05 63.83
N LEU A 56 -24.42 38.59 63.89
CA LEU A 56 -24.01 39.61 64.86
C LEU A 56 -24.76 40.93 64.64
N GLU A 57 -24.97 41.34 63.38
CA GLU A 57 -25.81 42.47 63.02
C GLU A 57 -27.24 42.30 63.53
N GLY A 58 -27.84 41.13 63.33
CA GLY A 58 -29.18 40.80 63.85
C GLY A 58 -29.27 40.85 65.38
N LEU A 59 -28.22 40.41 66.09
CA LEU A 59 -28.13 40.53 67.55
C LEU A 59 -27.98 41.98 67.99
N ASN A 60 -27.11 42.75 67.34
CA ASN A 60 -26.90 44.16 67.64
C ASN A 60 -28.15 45.01 67.35
N GLN A 61 -28.94 44.63 66.34
CA GLN A 61 -30.24 45.25 66.09
C GLN A 61 -31.21 45.02 67.26
N GLN A 62 -31.26 43.83 67.83
CA GLN A 62 -32.07 43.54 69.02
C GLN A 62 -31.61 44.34 70.25
N VAL A 63 -30.30 44.60 70.39
CA VAL A 63 -29.74 45.51 71.42
C VAL A 63 -30.24 46.93 71.20
N SER A 64 -30.17 47.45 69.96
CA SER A 64 -30.63 48.81 69.63
C SER A 64 -32.13 49.01 69.87
N GLN A 65 -32.91 47.93 69.78
CA GLN A 65 -34.35 47.92 70.02
C GLN A 65 -34.71 47.70 71.49
N GLY A 66 -33.72 47.47 72.37
CA GLY A 66 -33.93 47.20 73.79
C GLY A 66 -34.53 45.83 74.09
N VAL A 67 -34.51 44.90 73.13
CA VAL A 67 -35.03 43.52 73.29
C VAL A 67 -34.09 42.66 74.13
N MET A 68 -32.78 42.92 74.05
CA MET A 68 -31.74 42.25 74.84
C MET A 68 -30.65 43.24 75.23
N THR A 69 -29.90 42.93 76.30
CA THR A 69 -28.72 43.71 76.66
C THR A 69 -27.54 43.40 75.74
N GLU A 70 -26.62 44.35 75.58
CA GLU A 70 -25.38 44.14 74.81
C GLU A 70 -24.56 42.95 75.34
N THR A 71 -24.52 42.76 76.66
CA THR A 71 -23.87 41.61 77.31
C THR A 71 -24.50 40.28 76.89
N GLU A 72 -25.83 40.21 76.82
CA GLU A 72 -26.54 39.00 76.37
C GLU A 72 -26.30 38.73 74.88
N ALA A 73 -26.35 39.78 74.06
CA ALA A 73 -26.07 39.69 72.62
C ALA A 73 -24.65 39.21 72.35
N LYS A 74 -23.65 39.79 73.02
CA LYS A 74 -22.25 39.36 72.94
C LYS A 74 -22.07 37.92 73.41
N ARG A 75 -22.72 37.51 74.50
CA ARG A 75 -22.69 36.11 74.95
C ARG A 75 -23.25 35.16 73.88
N MET A 76 -24.36 35.52 73.24
CA MET A 76 -24.94 34.76 72.14
C MET A 76 -24.00 34.72 70.92
N GLY A 77 -23.39 35.84 70.54
CA GLY A 77 -22.43 35.92 69.44
C GLY A 77 -21.21 35.01 69.65
N ARG A 78 -20.63 35.01 70.86
CA ARG A 78 -19.56 34.05 71.21
C ARG A 78 -20.03 32.60 71.18
N PHE A 79 -21.25 32.35 71.65
CA PHE A 79 -21.84 31.01 71.61
C PHE A 79 -22.02 30.53 70.16
N LEU A 80 -22.50 31.37 69.25
CA LEU A 80 -22.61 31.04 67.83
C LEU A 80 -21.24 30.62 67.28
N ILE A 81 -20.21 31.44 67.46
CA ILE A 81 -18.87 31.16 66.91
C ILE A 81 -18.24 29.91 67.52
N ASN A 82 -18.35 29.70 68.83
CA ASN A 82 -17.82 28.50 69.49
C ASN A 82 -18.49 27.20 69.05
N ASN A 83 -19.74 27.27 68.56
CA ASN A 83 -20.51 26.10 68.14
C ASN A 83 -20.64 25.97 66.61
N THR A 84 -20.13 26.93 65.84
CA THR A 84 -20.02 26.82 64.38
C THR A 84 -18.70 26.16 64.01
N MET A 85 -18.73 24.84 63.82
CA MET A 85 -17.65 24.13 63.13
C MET A 85 -17.94 24.09 61.63
N VAL A 86 -16.97 24.51 60.82
CA VAL A 86 -17.07 24.45 59.35
C VAL A 86 -16.64 23.07 58.87
N ASP A 87 -15.57 22.52 59.45
CA ASP A 87 -15.07 21.15 59.21
C ASP A 87 -14.23 20.66 60.42
N GLU A 88 -13.66 19.44 60.36
CA GLU A 88 -12.84 18.85 61.43
C GLU A 88 -11.63 19.71 61.82
N ARG A 89 -11.03 20.40 60.83
CA ARG A 89 -9.88 21.30 61.03
C ARG A 89 -10.22 22.77 60.81
N ASN A 90 -11.21 23.10 59.99
CA ASN A 90 -11.55 24.50 59.63
C ASN A 90 -12.66 25.04 60.55
N TYR A 91 -12.40 26.18 61.17
CA TYR A 91 -13.29 26.75 62.18
C TYR A 91 -13.24 28.28 62.20
N LEU A 92 -14.28 28.87 62.77
CA LEU A 92 -14.38 30.30 63.00
C LEU A 92 -13.73 30.69 64.32
N LEU A 93 -13.14 31.87 64.34
CA LEU A 93 -12.42 32.49 65.43
C LEU A 93 -13.00 33.87 65.67
N LEU A 94 -13.01 34.29 66.94
CA LEU A 94 -13.39 35.65 67.30
C LEU A 94 -12.26 36.30 68.08
N TYR A 95 -11.82 37.46 67.61
CA TYR A 95 -10.87 38.32 68.29
C TYR A 95 -11.49 39.69 68.55
N HIS A 96 -10.99 40.39 69.55
CA HIS A 96 -11.14 41.82 69.63
C HIS A 96 -10.10 42.48 68.70
N GLU A 97 -10.41 43.66 68.17
CA GLU A 97 -9.47 44.50 67.40
C GLU A 97 -8.18 44.86 68.19
N LEU A 98 -8.15 44.64 69.51
CA LEU A 98 -6.98 44.86 70.37
C LEU A 98 -6.10 43.60 70.52
N GLY A 99 -6.39 42.53 69.79
CA GLY A 99 -5.56 41.30 69.77
C GLY A 99 -5.96 40.23 70.79
N VAL A 100 -7.05 40.42 71.54
CA VAL A 100 -7.53 39.43 72.52
C VAL A 100 -8.46 38.43 71.87
N ILE A 101 -8.22 37.14 72.10
CA ILE A 101 -9.14 36.09 71.67
C ILE A 101 -10.41 36.09 72.54
N LEU A 102 -11.58 36.08 71.90
CA LEU A 102 -12.88 36.13 72.56
C LEU A 102 -13.68 34.83 72.40
N ALA A 103 -13.45 34.08 71.32
CA ALA A 103 -14.06 32.76 71.08
C ALA A 103 -13.14 31.87 70.23
N HIS A 104 -13.09 30.58 70.55
CA HIS A 104 -12.31 29.57 69.83
C HIS A 104 -12.93 28.17 70.06
N PRO A 105 -13.46 27.49 69.03
CA PRO A 105 -14.19 26.21 69.20
C PRO A 105 -13.37 25.10 69.89
N LEU A 106 -12.06 25.05 69.66
CA LEU A 106 -11.16 24.04 70.23
C LEU A 106 -10.41 24.49 71.50
N ARG A 107 -10.62 25.71 72.01
CA ARG A 107 -9.86 26.25 73.15
C ARG A 107 -10.79 26.93 74.14
N ASN A 108 -10.61 26.64 75.42
CA ASN A 108 -11.35 27.37 76.45
C ASN A 108 -10.82 28.81 76.54
N VAL A 109 -11.68 29.78 76.23
CA VAL A 109 -11.39 31.23 76.27
C VAL A 109 -12.21 31.86 77.39
N ASP A 110 -11.63 32.82 78.11
CA ASP A 110 -12.32 33.50 79.22
C ASP A 110 -13.55 34.26 78.70
N ALA A 111 -14.74 33.83 79.15
CA ALA A 111 -16.01 34.24 78.57
C ALA A 111 -16.52 35.62 79.05
N ALA A 112 -15.78 36.32 79.91
CA ALA A 112 -16.22 37.51 80.63
C ALA A 112 -15.65 38.85 80.12
N LEU A 113 -15.12 38.90 78.88
CA LEU A 113 -14.57 40.11 78.27
C LEU A 113 -15.60 40.83 77.39
N ASP A 114 -16.62 41.41 78.02
CA ASP A 114 -17.76 42.05 77.33
C ASP A 114 -17.54 43.54 77.00
N THR A 115 -16.63 44.20 77.72
CA THR A 115 -16.31 45.63 77.55
C THR A 115 -14.85 45.85 77.17
N GLU A 116 -14.58 46.93 76.44
CA GLU A 116 -13.22 47.29 76.04
C GLU A 116 -12.29 47.50 77.25
N ALA A 117 -12.81 48.03 78.37
CA ALA A 117 -12.05 48.18 79.61
C ALA A 117 -11.58 46.83 80.18
N GLN A 118 -12.43 45.79 80.12
CA GLN A 118 -12.06 44.43 80.51
C GLN A 118 -11.01 43.84 79.57
N VAL A 119 -11.13 44.08 78.26
CA VAL A 119 -10.15 43.65 77.24
C VAL A 119 -8.79 44.28 77.49
N ARG A 120 -8.73 45.59 77.73
CA ARG A 120 -7.48 46.32 78.04
C ARG A 120 -6.87 45.84 79.37
N ALA A 121 -7.68 45.59 80.38
CA ALA A 121 -7.21 45.03 81.65
C ALA A 121 -6.63 43.61 81.48
N ASN A 122 -7.26 42.78 80.64
CA ASN A 122 -6.78 41.45 80.30
C ASN A 122 -5.40 41.49 79.60
N LEU A 123 -5.24 42.37 78.61
CA LEU A 123 -3.96 42.58 77.92
C LEU A 123 -2.84 42.97 78.88
N ALA A 124 -3.10 43.95 79.76
CA ALA A 124 -2.13 44.40 80.75
C ALA A 124 -1.69 43.29 81.73
N SER A 125 -2.57 42.32 82.02
CA SER A 125 -2.27 41.20 82.91
C SER A 125 -1.53 40.03 82.24
N THR A 126 -1.52 39.96 80.90
CA THR A 126 -1.05 38.77 80.14
C THR A 126 0.30 38.98 79.44
N ALA A 127 0.75 40.22 79.29
CA ALA A 127 1.95 40.59 78.52
C ALA A 127 3.25 39.87 78.97
N THR A 128 3.47 39.69 80.27
CA THR A 128 4.81 39.35 80.78
C THR A 128 5.26 37.89 80.60
N THR A 129 4.38 36.93 80.36
CA THR A 129 4.74 35.49 80.39
C THR A 129 5.10 34.87 79.03
N PRO A 130 4.40 35.19 77.92
CA PRO A 130 4.71 34.64 76.59
C PRO A 130 6.00 35.21 75.98
N GLU A 131 6.23 36.52 76.11
CA GLU A 131 7.36 37.23 75.49
C GLU A 131 8.70 36.69 76.00
N GLN A 132 8.78 36.47 77.32
CA GLN A 132 9.99 35.93 77.96
C GLN A 132 10.27 34.48 77.55
N ARG A 133 9.22 33.65 77.44
CA ARG A 133 9.32 32.26 76.94
C ARG A 133 9.72 32.19 75.45
N MET A 134 9.26 33.15 74.64
CA MET A 134 9.61 33.23 73.22
C MET A 134 11.08 33.60 73.02
N ARG A 135 11.62 34.51 73.84
CA ARG A 135 13.07 34.75 73.89
C ARG A 135 13.84 33.49 74.27
N ASP A 136 13.35 32.73 75.25
CA ASP A 136 14.00 31.49 75.71
C ASP A 136 13.98 30.38 74.63
N LEU A 137 12.96 30.35 73.79
CA LEU A 137 12.83 29.45 72.62
C LEU A 137 13.59 29.97 71.37
N GLY A 138 14.31 31.09 71.47
CA GLY A 138 15.13 31.63 70.38
C GLY A 138 14.38 32.46 69.35
N TYR A 139 13.09 32.75 69.56
CA TYR A 139 12.31 33.65 68.70
C TYR A 139 12.73 35.11 68.95
N ARG A 140 12.89 35.89 67.87
CA ARG A 140 13.11 37.34 67.98
C ARG A 140 11.79 38.01 68.37
N GLU A 141 11.85 38.92 69.34
CA GLU A 141 10.70 39.67 69.82
C GLU A 141 10.05 40.56 68.74
N PRO A 142 8.74 40.89 68.87
CA PRO A 142 7.64 40.11 69.43
C PRO A 142 6.84 39.37 68.33
N THR A 143 6.19 38.28 68.73
CA THR A 143 5.27 37.50 67.90
C THR A 143 3.98 38.29 67.73
N PRO A 144 3.61 38.72 66.51
CA PRO A 144 2.43 39.54 66.31
C PRO A 144 1.16 38.77 66.71
N THR A 145 0.20 39.48 67.31
CA THR A 145 -1.13 38.95 67.55
C THR A 145 -1.83 38.69 66.21
N MET A 146 -2.86 37.83 66.21
CA MET A 146 -3.65 37.56 65.00
C MET A 146 -4.18 38.85 64.37
N THR A 147 -4.62 39.77 65.22
CA THR A 147 -5.19 41.05 64.81
C THR A 147 -4.13 41.98 64.24
N GLU A 148 -2.91 42.00 64.78
CA GLU A 148 -1.77 42.73 64.20
C GLU A 148 -1.34 42.14 62.85
N ILE A 149 -1.36 40.81 62.70
CA ILE A 149 -1.13 40.15 61.41
C ILE A 149 -2.20 40.60 60.42
N ILE A 150 -3.48 40.48 60.76
CA ILE A 150 -4.57 40.91 59.86
C ILE A 150 -4.42 42.39 59.49
N HIS A 151 -4.19 43.26 60.47
CA HIS A 151 -3.99 44.70 60.27
C HIS A 151 -2.86 44.99 59.26
N SER A 152 -1.76 44.23 59.31
CA SER A 152 -0.65 44.40 58.36
C SER A 152 -1.03 44.11 56.90
N PHE A 153 -2.05 43.27 56.65
CA PHE A 153 -2.55 42.95 55.30
C PHE A 153 -3.74 43.82 54.89
N THR A 154 -4.62 44.18 55.83
CA THR A 154 -5.93 44.80 55.54
C THR A 154 -6.03 46.26 56.00
N GLY A 155 -5.05 46.76 56.74
CA GLY A 155 -5.12 48.03 57.46
C GLY A 155 -6.24 48.05 58.49
N ASP A 156 -6.73 49.25 58.81
CA ASP A 156 -7.74 49.51 59.85
C ASP A 156 -9.12 48.87 59.55
N SER A 157 -9.33 48.34 58.34
CA SER A 157 -10.58 47.66 57.99
C SER A 157 -10.74 46.29 58.67
N TYR A 158 -9.63 45.63 59.01
CA TYR A 158 -9.57 44.20 59.38
C TYR A 158 -10.34 43.26 58.43
N THR A 159 -10.67 43.71 57.21
CA THR A 159 -11.49 42.96 56.26
C THR A 159 -10.65 42.55 55.06
N GLY A 160 -10.44 41.25 54.88
CA GLY A 160 -9.62 40.73 53.80
C GLY A 160 -8.90 39.43 54.13
N PHE A 161 -8.02 39.03 53.22
CA PHE A 161 -7.18 37.84 53.40
C PHE A 161 -5.85 38.21 54.05
N ALA A 162 -5.41 37.39 55.00
CA ALA A 162 -4.07 37.45 55.58
C ALA A 162 -3.46 36.05 55.61
N GLU A 163 -2.14 35.98 55.47
CA GLU A 163 -1.37 34.73 55.48
C GLU A 163 -0.34 34.78 56.60
N TYR A 164 -0.21 33.70 57.34
CA TYR A 164 0.78 33.57 58.41
C TYR A 164 1.23 32.14 58.60
N LEU A 165 2.41 31.97 59.23
CA LEU A 165 2.85 30.67 59.69
C LEU A 165 2.32 30.39 61.09
N TYR A 166 1.66 29.25 61.20
CA TYR A 166 1.03 28.73 62.40
C TYR A 166 1.90 27.65 63.04
N TYR A 167 2.36 27.87 64.28
CA TYR A 167 3.23 26.92 65.00
C TYR A 167 2.44 26.19 66.10
N PRO A 168 2.25 24.86 66.00
CA PRO A 168 1.68 24.07 67.08
C PRO A 168 2.73 23.84 68.20
N GLU A 169 2.45 24.29 69.43
CA GLU A 169 3.30 23.95 70.59
C GLU A 169 3.01 22.52 71.11
N PRO A 170 4.03 21.76 71.57
CA PRO A 170 3.84 20.39 72.07
C PRO A 170 3.12 20.25 73.43
N GLU A 171 3.11 21.26 74.31
CA GLU A 171 2.78 21.01 75.74
C GLU A 171 1.83 22.01 76.45
N PHE A 172 1.51 23.20 75.90
CA PHE A 172 0.95 24.29 76.75
C PHE A 172 -0.35 24.98 76.34
N GLY A 173 -1.07 24.49 75.32
CA GLY A 173 -2.38 25.06 74.96
C GLY A 173 -2.35 26.54 74.57
N ARG A 174 -1.16 27.08 74.27
CA ARG A 174 -0.95 28.35 73.57
C ARG A 174 -0.27 28.05 72.24
N ARG A 175 -0.52 28.91 71.26
CA ARG A 175 -0.14 28.72 69.85
C ARG A 175 0.51 30.02 69.39
N PHE A 176 1.61 29.94 68.66
CA PHE A 176 2.35 31.13 68.23
C PHE A 176 2.10 31.42 66.75
N LEU A 177 1.98 32.72 66.44
CA LEU A 177 1.68 33.25 65.11
C LEU A 177 2.85 34.12 64.67
N THR A 178 3.61 33.72 63.66
CA THR A 178 4.72 34.56 63.18
C THR A 178 4.46 35.05 61.77
N TYR A 179 4.90 36.29 61.53
CA TYR A 179 5.31 36.73 60.20
C TYR A 179 6.73 36.18 59.98
N THR A 180 7.07 35.62 58.81
CA THR A 180 8.49 35.30 58.56
C THR A 180 8.87 35.43 57.09
N ASP A 181 9.94 36.19 56.87
CA ASP A 181 10.78 36.14 55.66
C ASP A 181 12.05 35.28 55.92
N ASP A 182 12.14 34.62 57.08
CA ASP A 182 13.31 33.89 57.58
C ASP A 182 13.29 32.39 57.18
N PRO A 183 14.29 31.92 56.41
CA PRO A 183 14.42 30.52 56.00
C PRO A 183 14.85 29.54 57.12
N LEU A 184 15.14 30.02 58.33
CA LEU A 184 15.44 29.19 59.51
C LEU A 184 14.24 28.99 60.46
N ALA A 185 13.07 29.49 60.07
CA ALA A 185 11.79 29.16 60.69
C ALA A 185 11.63 27.63 60.86
N HIS A 186 11.37 27.18 62.09
CA HIS A 186 11.36 25.75 62.43
C HIS A 186 10.36 24.95 61.56
N PRO A 187 10.72 23.75 61.08
CA PRO A 187 10.03 23.02 60.00
C PRO A 187 8.69 22.35 60.38
N LEU A 188 8.11 22.70 61.53
CA LEU A 188 6.81 22.16 61.99
C LEU A 188 5.67 23.20 61.86
N ALA A 189 5.89 24.32 61.17
CA ALA A 189 4.88 25.35 60.97
C ALA A 189 3.97 25.03 59.79
N GLU A 190 2.67 25.26 59.95
CA GLU A 190 1.70 25.15 58.86
C GLU A 190 1.42 26.56 58.31
N VAL A 191 1.46 26.73 56.99
CA VAL A 191 0.97 27.98 56.38
C VAL A 191 -0.55 28.01 56.51
N LYS A 192 -1.07 29.12 57.02
CA LYS A 192 -2.50 29.31 57.21
C LYS A 192 -2.93 30.60 56.51
N THR A 193 -3.95 30.46 55.67
CA THR A 193 -4.65 31.60 55.08
C THR A 193 -5.91 31.85 55.88
N VAL A 194 -6.14 33.09 56.30
CA VAL A 194 -7.38 33.50 56.96
C VAL A 194 -8.11 34.53 56.11
N TYR A 195 -9.43 34.50 56.19
CA TYR A 195 -10.27 35.64 55.84
C TYR A 195 -10.83 36.23 57.13
N SER A 196 -10.84 37.55 57.25
CA SER A 196 -11.41 38.26 58.38
C SER A 196 -12.33 39.37 57.96
N GLU A 197 -13.20 39.77 58.89
CA GLU A 197 -14.08 40.93 58.76
C GLU A 197 -14.31 41.58 60.14
N LEU A 198 -14.29 42.91 60.18
CA LEU A 198 -14.58 43.69 61.38
C LEU A 198 -16.09 43.89 61.55
N PHE A 199 -16.61 43.44 62.68
CA PHE A 199 -17.88 43.89 63.21
C PHE A 199 -17.65 45.15 64.07
N GLU A 200 -17.73 46.32 63.43
CA GLU A 200 -17.43 47.63 64.03
C GLU A 200 -18.16 47.90 65.35
N PRO A 201 -19.47 47.60 65.52
CA PRO A 201 -20.20 47.99 66.73
C PRO A 201 -19.58 47.48 68.04
N TRP A 202 -18.89 46.34 67.99
CA TRP A 202 -18.28 45.72 69.16
C TRP A 202 -16.76 45.62 69.10
N GLY A 203 -16.12 46.13 68.03
CA GLY A 203 -14.68 45.97 67.81
C GLY A 203 -14.27 44.49 67.65
N TRP A 204 -15.15 43.69 67.04
CA TRP A 204 -15.01 42.23 66.96
C TRP A 204 -14.53 41.83 65.57
N VAL A 205 -13.39 41.16 65.49
CA VAL A 205 -12.84 40.63 64.25
C VAL A 205 -13.22 39.15 64.16
N VAL A 206 -14.11 38.83 63.22
CA VAL A 206 -14.49 37.46 62.91
C VAL A 206 -13.50 36.91 61.89
N ILE A 207 -12.99 35.70 62.10
CA ILE A 207 -11.92 35.14 61.29
C ILE A 207 -12.27 33.69 60.92
N HIS A 208 -12.16 33.34 59.64
CA HIS A 208 -12.18 31.97 59.16
C HIS A 208 -10.80 31.56 58.68
N GLY A 209 -10.30 30.40 59.09
CA GLY A 209 -8.97 29.91 58.73
C GLY A 209 -8.99 28.65 57.89
N LEU A 210 -8.17 28.65 56.83
CA LEU A 210 -7.90 27.53 55.93
C LEU A 210 -6.46 27.05 56.11
N TYR A 211 -6.26 25.75 56.27
CA TYR A 211 -4.93 25.14 56.29
C TYR A 211 -4.45 24.88 54.87
N GLU A 212 -3.26 25.35 54.51
CA GLU A 212 -2.72 25.16 53.16
C GLU A 212 -2.49 23.66 52.84
N GLU A 213 -2.20 22.84 53.85
CA GLU A 213 -2.08 21.38 53.68
C GLU A 213 -3.37 20.73 53.20
N ASP A 214 -4.51 21.09 53.79
CA ASP A 214 -5.82 20.52 53.40
C ASP A 214 -6.17 20.95 51.97
N VAL A 215 -5.90 22.21 51.64
CA VAL A 215 -6.05 22.76 50.28
C VAL A 215 -5.17 22.02 49.27
N ASN A 216 -3.91 21.79 49.61
CA ASN A 216 -2.96 21.09 48.75
C ASN A 216 -3.32 19.62 48.60
N ALA A 217 -3.77 18.94 49.66
CA ALA A 217 -4.20 17.54 49.59
C ALA A 217 -5.38 17.36 48.63
N MET A 218 -6.41 18.20 48.77
CA MET A 218 -7.57 18.20 47.86
C MET A 218 -7.15 18.48 46.41
N PHE A 219 -6.25 19.43 46.19
CA PHE A 219 -5.74 19.74 44.86
C PHE A 219 -4.91 18.58 44.27
N LEU A 220 -4.08 17.92 45.08
CA LEU A 220 -3.24 16.80 44.65
C LEU A 220 -4.06 15.58 44.22
N GLU A 221 -5.17 15.28 44.90
CA GLU A 221 -6.08 14.20 44.46
C GLU A 221 -6.70 14.49 43.09
N TRP A 222 -7.11 15.74 42.87
CA TRP A 222 -7.62 16.19 41.58
C TRP A 222 -6.53 16.10 40.49
N VAL A 223 -5.32 16.56 40.79
CA VAL A 223 -4.15 16.49 39.88
C VAL A 223 -3.82 15.03 39.53
N ALA A 224 -3.84 14.12 40.50
CA ALA A 224 -3.56 12.70 40.27
C ALA A 224 -4.57 12.08 39.29
N THR A 225 -5.86 12.37 39.48
CA THR A 225 -6.93 11.89 38.58
C THR A 225 -6.78 12.48 37.18
N ALA A 226 -6.48 13.77 37.06
CA ALA A 226 -6.22 14.44 35.78
C ALA A 226 -4.99 13.86 35.05
N ALA A 227 -3.91 13.60 35.78
CA ALA A 227 -2.69 13.02 35.23
C ALA A 227 -2.92 11.62 34.64
N VAL A 228 -3.69 10.77 35.33
CA VAL A 228 -4.06 9.44 34.81
C VAL A 228 -4.83 9.56 33.49
N MET A 229 -5.79 10.48 33.39
CA MET A 229 -6.55 10.70 32.15
C MET A 229 -5.63 11.15 31.00
N VAL A 230 -4.71 12.07 31.26
CA VAL A 230 -3.72 12.53 30.24
C VAL A 230 -2.84 11.37 29.79
N ILE A 231 -2.34 10.54 30.71
CA ILE A 231 -1.52 9.36 30.38
C ILE A 231 -2.31 8.39 29.49
N VAL A 232 -3.58 8.11 29.82
CA VAL A 232 -4.44 7.23 29.00
C VAL A 232 -4.64 7.80 27.60
N ILE A 233 -4.92 9.10 27.47
CA ILE A 233 -5.08 9.77 26.17
C ILE A 233 -3.79 9.67 25.34
N LEU A 234 -2.63 9.94 25.96
CA LEU A 234 -1.33 9.83 25.31
C LEU A 234 -1.03 8.40 24.86
N ALA A 235 -1.34 7.40 25.71
CA ALA A 235 -1.17 5.99 25.37
C ALA A 235 -2.04 5.59 24.17
N ILE A 236 -3.31 6.02 24.13
CA ILE A 236 -4.21 5.79 22.99
C ILE A 236 -3.67 6.45 21.72
N LEU A 237 -3.22 7.71 21.79
CA LEU A 237 -2.68 8.43 20.63
C LEU A 237 -1.42 7.77 20.08
N ILE A 238 -0.48 7.39 20.96
CA ILE A 238 0.76 6.70 20.55
C ILE A 238 0.43 5.32 19.97
N GLY A 239 -0.47 4.57 20.60
CA GLY A 239 -0.92 3.26 20.11
C GLY A 239 -1.61 3.33 18.75
N ALA A 240 -2.53 4.28 18.57
CA ALA A 240 -3.22 4.50 17.30
C ALA A 240 -2.24 4.91 16.18
N ALA A 241 -1.30 5.81 16.48
CA ALA A 241 -0.30 6.22 15.50
C ALA A 241 0.68 5.09 15.13
N TYR A 242 1.08 4.26 16.10
CA TYR A 242 1.89 3.08 15.85
C TYR A 242 1.15 2.07 14.96
N TYR A 243 -0.10 1.78 15.27
CA TYR A 243 -0.96 0.89 14.47
C TYR A 243 -1.12 1.41 13.04
N LEU A 244 -1.47 2.69 12.87
CA LEU A 244 -1.62 3.33 11.56
C LEU A 244 -0.31 3.34 10.77
N SER A 245 0.83 3.53 11.45
CA SER A 245 2.14 3.47 10.83
C SER A 245 2.42 2.08 10.26
N ILE A 246 2.10 1.01 11.00
CA ILE A 246 2.31 -0.37 10.55
C ILE A 246 1.33 -0.74 9.43
N SER A 247 0.04 -0.42 9.58
CA SER A 247 -0.99 -0.76 8.60
C SER A 247 -0.71 -0.15 7.23
N ILE A 248 -0.13 1.05 7.18
CA ILE A 248 0.25 1.71 5.92
C ILE A 248 1.63 1.25 5.43
N THR A 249 2.64 1.23 6.30
CA THR A 249 4.03 1.02 5.84
C THR A 249 4.37 -0.42 5.53
N SER A 250 3.76 -1.40 6.22
CA SER A 250 4.05 -2.82 5.97
C SER A 250 3.64 -3.26 4.55
N PRO A 251 2.40 -2.99 4.08
CA PRO A 251 2.00 -3.36 2.72
C PRO A 251 2.81 -2.65 1.64
N LEU A 252 3.16 -1.38 1.84
CA LEU A 252 3.99 -0.62 0.90
C LEU A 252 5.42 -1.18 0.78
N VAL A 253 6.02 -1.61 1.90
CA VAL A 253 7.35 -2.24 1.89
C VAL A 253 7.30 -3.60 1.19
N LYS A 254 6.24 -4.40 1.44
CA LYS A 254 6.03 -5.68 0.73
C LYS A 254 5.87 -5.46 -0.78
N ALA A 255 5.01 -4.53 -1.18
CA ALA A 255 4.79 -4.17 -2.58
C ALA A 255 6.11 -3.76 -3.26
N LYS A 256 6.88 -2.87 -2.60
CA LYS A 256 8.21 -2.47 -3.09
C LYS A 256 9.12 -3.69 -3.27
N SER A 257 9.20 -4.57 -2.27
CA SER A 257 10.06 -5.77 -2.33
C SER A 257 9.68 -6.64 -3.53
N TYR A 258 8.39 -6.98 -3.68
CA TYR A 258 7.93 -7.83 -4.76
C TYR A 258 8.17 -7.19 -6.14
N MET A 259 7.96 -5.87 -6.26
CA MET A 259 8.29 -5.15 -7.49
C MET A 259 9.79 -5.19 -7.79
N GLN A 260 10.65 -5.07 -6.79
CA GLN A 260 12.11 -5.18 -6.95
C GLN A 260 12.53 -6.59 -7.36
N ASP A 261 11.90 -7.62 -6.82
CA ASP A 261 12.17 -9.02 -7.17
C ASP A 261 11.78 -9.31 -8.63
N ILE A 262 10.61 -8.82 -9.06
CA ILE A 262 10.15 -8.88 -10.46
C ILE A 262 11.10 -8.13 -11.38
N ALA A 263 11.50 -6.92 -11.03
CA ALA A 263 12.39 -6.10 -11.85
C ALA A 263 13.81 -6.71 -12.02
N GLN A 264 14.29 -7.47 -11.03
CA GLN A 264 15.59 -8.15 -11.09
C GLN A 264 15.53 -9.51 -11.82
N GLY A 265 14.36 -9.92 -12.31
CA GLY A 265 14.20 -11.13 -13.12
C GLY A 265 14.14 -12.45 -12.33
N SER A 266 14.22 -12.39 -11.00
CA SER A 266 14.01 -13.56 -10.11
C SER A 266 12.56 -13.65 -9.60
N GLY A 267 11.70 -12.74 -10.07
CA GLY A 267 10.40 -12.49 -9.47
C GLY A 267 9.43 -13.66 -9.54
N ASP A 268 9.14 -14.21 -8.37
CA ASP A 268 8.02 -15.12 -8.16
C ASP A 268 6.69 -14.38 -8.40
N LEU A 269 6.10 -14.58 -9.59
CA LEU A 269 4.81 -14.02 -9.98
C LEU A 269 3.61 -14.68 -9.27
N SER A 270 3.83 -15.61 -8.34
CA SER A 270 2.78 -16.17 -7.48
C SER A 270 2.49 -15.29 -6.26
N GLN A 271 3.40 -14.38 -5.89
CA GLN A 271 3.23 -13.48 -4.74
C GLN A 271 2.02 -12.55 -4.93
N ARG A 272 1.25 -12.35 -3.86
CA ARG A 272 0.08 -11.47 -3.83
C ARG A 272 0.16 -10.53 -2.63
N LEU A 273 -0.40 -9.35 -2.78
CA LEU A 273 -0.65 -8.42 -1.69
C LEU A 273 -2.08 -8.63 -1.15
N ALA A 274 -2.30 -8.27 0.11
CA ALA A 274 -3.65 -8.30 0.70
C ALA A 274 -4.55 -7.27 -0.02
N ASP A 275 -5.78 -7.69 -0.33
CA ASP A 275 -6.79 -6.91 -1.05
C ASP A 275 -8.21 -7.04 -0.45
N ASP A 276 -8.30 -7.49 0.80
CA ASP A 276 -9.54 -7.77 1.52
C ASP A 276 -10.15 -6.55 2.25
N GLY A 277 -9.44 -5.41 2.28
CA GLY A 277 -9.90 -4.18 2.89
C GLY A 277 -10.69 -3.25 1.95
N ARG A 278 -11.04 -2.08 2.46
CA ARG A 278 -11.81 -1.02 1.74
C ARG A 278 -11.06 0.31 1.67
N ASP A 279 -9.77 0.30 1.96
CA ASP A 279 -8.90 1.46 1.94
C ASP A 279 -8.03 1.51 0.67
N GLU A 280 -7.32 2.62 0.48
CA GLU A 280 -6.44 2.84 -0.68
C GLU A 280 -5.27 1.85 -0.71
N ILE A 281 -4.90 1.28 0.45
CA ILE A 281 -3.85 0.26 0.53
C ILE A 281 -4.34 -1.07 -0.05
N SER A 282 -5.59 -1.43 0.20
CA SER A 282 -6.24 -2.62 -0.35
C SER A 282 -6.48 -2.48 -1.85
N GLU A 283 -6.88 -1.29 -2.31
CA GLU A 283 -7.04 -0.98 -3.74
C GLU A 283 -5.69 -1.08 -4.50
N LEU A 284 -4.61 -0.59 -3.88
CA LEU A 284 -3.25 -0.78 -4.39
C LEU A 284 -2.88 -2.27 -4.47
N GLY A 285 -3.23 -3.05 -3.45
CA GLY A 285 -3.06 -4.50 -3.42
C GLY A 285 -3.76 -5.21 -4.57
N ALA A 286 -5.05 -4.92 -4.77
CA ALA A 286 -5.86 -5.47 -5.87
C ALA A 286 -5.29 -5.12 -7.25
N SER A 287 -4.87 -3.86 -7.42
CA SER A 287 -4.25 -3.36 -8.66
C SER A 287 -2.92 -4.05 -8.95
N PHE A 288 -2.07 -4.22 -7.93
CA PHE A 288 -0.82 -4.97 -8.02
C PHE A 288 -1.07 -6.44 -8.39
N ASN A 289 -2.02 -7.11 -7.72
CA ASN A 289 -2.38 -8.51 -7.99
C ASN A 289 -2.87 -8.70 -9.44
N THR A 290 -3.65 -7.74 -9.96
CA THR A 290 -4.10 -7.72 -11.36
C THR A 290 -2.94 -7.55 -12.32
N PHE A 291 -2.02 -6.61 -12.05
CA PHE A 291 -0.82 -6.39 -12.85
C PHE A 291 0.05 -7.65 -12.94
N VAL A 292 0.36 -8.28 -11.79
CA VAL A 292 1.17 -9.51 -11.73
C VAL A 292 0.49 -10.66 -12.47
N SER A 293 -0.84 -10.80 -12.35
CA SER A 293 -1.59 -11.86 -13.06
C SER A 293 -1.54 -11.68 -14.58
N LYS A 294 -1.66 -10.44 -15.07
CA LYS A 294 -1.50 -10.14 -16.51
C LYS A 294 -0.08 -10.39 -16.99
N LEU A 295 0.92 -10.00 -16.21
CA LEU A 295 2.33 -10.25 -16.53
C LEU A 295 2.62 -11.75 -16.61
N ALA A 296 2.13 -12.54 -15.65
CA ALA A 296 2.27 -14.00 -15.66
C ALA A 296 1.61 -14.63 -16.90
N GLY A 297 0.43 -14.14 -17.30
CA GLY A 297 -0.24 -14.59 -18.53
C GLY A 297 0.57 -14.29 -19.79
N ILE A 298 1.16 -13.09 -19.91
CA ILE A 298 2.02 -12.72 -21.04
C ILE A 298 3.26 -13.61 -21.09
N ILE A 299 3.94 -13.84 -19.96
CA ILE A 299 5.11 -14.74 -19.89
C ILE A 299 4.72 -16.17 -20.29
N GLY A 300 3.59 -16.67 -19.79
CA GLY A 300 3.08 -17.99 -20.18
C GLY A 300 2.82 -18.10 -21.68
N GLN A 301 2.26 -17.06 -22.30
CA GLN A 301 2.05 -17.02 -23.74
C GLN A 301 3.37 -17.00 -24.52
N VAL A 302 4.35 -16.21 -24.09
CA VAL A 302 5.69 -16.18 -24.70
C VAL A 302 6.39 -17.55 -24.63
N LEU A 303 6.29 -18.23 -23.48
CA LEU A 303 6.84 -19.57 -23.30
C LEU A 303 6.15 -20.58 -24.23
N SER A 304 4.81 -20.55 -24.31
CA SER A 304 4.03 -21.41 -25.20
C SER A 304 4.39 -21.17 -26.67
N THR A 305 4.47 -19.91 -27.11
CA THR A 305 4.85 -19.58 -28.49
C THR A 305 6.29 -19.99 -28.78
N SER A 306 7.21 -19.82 -27.83
CA SER A 306 8.60 -20.27 -28.00
C SER A 306 8.71 -21.78 -28.15
N ALA A 307 7.92 -22.55 -27.38
CA ALA A 307 7.84 -24.00 -27.51
C ALA A 307 7.25 -24.42 -28.86
N GLU A 308 6.20 -23.75 -29.34
CA GLU A 308 5.61 -24.00 -30.67
C GLU A 308 6.62 -23.72 -31.78
N VAL A 309 7.34 -22.59 -31.70
CA VAL A 309 8.40 -22.25 -32.67
C VAL A 309 9.51 -23.30 -32.65
N SER A 310 9.97 -23.73 -31.47
CA SER A 310 10.97 -24.78 -31.34
C SER A 310 10.51 -26.10 -31.97
N GLY A 311 9.26 -26.50 -31.73
CA GLY A 311 8.66 -27.69 -32.35
C GLY A 311 8.57 -27.59 -33.87
N LYS A 312 8.13 -26.43 -34.40
CA LYS A 312 8.09 -26.18 -35.85
C LYS A 312 9.48 -26.15 -36.48
N SER A 313 10.48 -25.60 -35.79
CA SER A 313 11.87 -25.63 -36.25
C SER A 313 12.40 -27.06 -36.35
N ALA A 314 12.08 -27.93 -35.38
CA ALA A 314 12.46 -29.34 -35.45
C ALA A 314 11.79 -30.07 -36.64
N GLN A 315 10.49 -29.83 -36.88
CA GLN A 315 9.78 -30.36 -38.04
C GLN A 315 10.37 -29.85 -39.37
N PHE A 316 10.75 -28.57 -39.42
CA PHE A 316 11.37 -27.97 -40.60
C PHE A 316 12.74 -28.61 -40.89
N SER A 317 13.53 -28.90 -39.86
CA SER A 317 14.80 -29.64 -40.02
C SER A 317 14.59 -31.06 -40.58
N ASP A 318 13.63 -31.83 -40.06
CA ASP A 318 13.28 -33.16 -40.61
C ASP A 318 12.82 -33.06 -42.08
N MET A 319 12.03 -32.04 -42.42
CA MET A 319 11.59 -31.81 -43.80
C MET A 319 12.75 -31.46 -44.73
N ILE A 320 13.75 -30.68 -44.27
CA ILE A 320 14.96 -30.40 -45.04
C ILE A 320 15.74 -31.69 -45.30
N GLU A 321 15.93 -32.54 -44.30
CA GLU A 321 16.67 -33.81 -44.44
C GLU A 321 15.97 -34.74 -45.44
N ARG A 322 14.65 -34.88 -45.35
CA ARG A 322 13.86 -35.66 -46.32
C ARG A 322 13.94 -35.08 -47.72
N THR A 323 13.89 -33.75 -47.85
CA THR A 323 13.99 -33.09 -49.16
C THR A 323 15.38 -33.30 -49.77
N ALA A 324 16.45 -33.20 -48.98
CA ALA A 324 17.80 -33.51 -49.43
C ALA A 324 17.91 -34.96 -49.92
N GLY A 325 17.34 -35.92 -49.19
CA GLY A 325 17.29 -37.33 -49.61
C GLY A 325 16.52 -37.54 -50.93
N ARG A 326 15.36 -36.88 -51.10
CA ARG A 326 14.59 -36.96 -52.34
C ARG A 326 15.33 -36.31 -53.52
N SER A 327 16.00 -35.19 -53.30
CA SER A 327 16.82 -34.54 -54.33
C SER A 327 17.99 -35.42 -54.77
N ALA A 328 18.63 -36.13 -53.84
CA ALA A 328 19.69 -37.09 -54.17
C ALA A 328 19.16 -38.25 -55.03
N ALA A 329 18.00 -38.82 -54.67
CA ALA A 329 17.36 -39.87 -55.47
C ALA A 329 16.95 -39.36 -56.87
N GLN A 330 16.45 -38.13 -56.96
CA GLN A 330 16.09 -37.51 -58.24
C GLN A 330 17.31 -37.26 -59.14
N LEU A 331 18.46 -36.91 -58.57
CA LEU A 331 19.72 -36.79 -59.31
C LEU A 331 20.13 -38.14 -59.91
N GLU A 332 20.07 -39.22 -59.12
CA GLU A 332 20.37 -40.58 -59.59
C GLU A 332 19.43 -41.02 -60.73
N GLU A 333 18.12 -40.75 -60.60
CA GLU A 333 17.14 -41.03 -61.66
C GLU A 333 17.43 -40.22 -62.94
N THR A 334 17.88 -38.97 -62.79
CA THR A 334 18.27 -38.11 -63.93
C THR A 334 19.53 -38.63 -64.62
N GLU A 335 20.52 -39.11 -63.86
CA GLU A 335 21.73 -39.74 -64.41
C GLU A 335 21.39 -41.02 -65.18
N LEU A 336 20.49 -41.85 -64.64
CA LEU A 336 19.98 -43.04 -65.33
C LEU A 336 19.26 -42.67 -66.64
N LEU A 337 18.39 -41.67 -66.60
CA LEU A 337 17.71 -41.13 -67.79
C LEU A 337 18.70 -40.63 -68.84
N ALA A 338 19.75 -39.92 -68.44
CA ALA A 338 20.80 -39.45 -69.35
C ALA A 338 21.55 -40.62 -69.99
N SER A 339 21.85 -41.66 -69.20
CA SER A 339 22.45 -42.90 -69.69
C SER A 339 21.54 -43.60 -70.71
N SER A 340 20.26 -43.82 -70.39
CA SER A 340 19.28 -44.40 -71.31
C SER A 340 19.07 -43.55 -72.57
N THR A 341 19.12 -42.22 -72.47
CA THR A 341 19.05 -41.32 -73.64
C THR A 341 20.27 -41.48 -74.54
N THR A 342 21.46 -41.71 -73.97
CA THR A 342 22.69 -42.00 -74.72
C THR A 342 22.57 -43.34 -75.44
N GLU A 343 22.08 -44.38 -74.75
CA GLU A 343 21.85 -45.71 -75.33
C GLU A 343 20.78 -45.68 -76.44
N LEU A 344 19.68 -44.95 -76.23
CA LEU A 344 18.65 -44.71 -77.24
C LEU A 344 19.20 -43.97 -78.46
N SER A 345 20.08 -42.98 -78.25
CA SER A 345 20.71 -42.25 -79.36
C SER A 345 21.59 -43.17 -80.21
N SER A 346 22.34 -44.09 -79.57
CA SER A 346 23.11 -45.13 -80.26
C SER A 346 22.19 -46.06 -81.04
N SER A 347 21.10 -46.53 -80.42
CA SER A 347 20.14 -47.42 -81.08
C SER A 347 19.45 -46.76 -82.28
N LEU A 348 19.15 -45.45 -82.18
CA LEU A 348 18.61 -44.68 -83.30
C LEU A 348 19.62 -44.52 -84.44
N ALA A 349 20.91 -44.39 -84.14
CA ALA A 349 21.96 -44.39 -85.16
C ALA A 349 22.01 -45.74 -85.90
N ASP A 350 21.97 -46.87 -85.17
CA ASP A 350 21.93 -48.21 -85.76
C ASP A 350 20.68 -48.40 -86.66
N VAL A 351 19.52 -47.90 -86.23
CA VAL A 351 18.28 -47.92 -87.03
C VAL A 351 18.42 -47.06 -88.29
N ALA A 352 19.03 -45.89 -88.20
CA ALA A 352 19.28 -45.02 -89.36
C ALA A 352 20.22 -45.68 -90.36
N ASP A 353 21.30 -46.30 -89.89
CA ASP A 353 22.24 -47.06 -90.72
C ASP A 353 21.55 -48.26 -91.39
N GLY A 354 20.72 -49.00 -90.64
CA GLY A 354 19.91 -50.10 -91.18
C GLY A 354 18.90 -49.65 -92.24
N ALA A 355 18.27 -48.49 -92.05
CA ALA A 355 17.38 -47.88 -93.04
C ALA A 355 18.15 -47.47 -94.30
N GLN A 356 19.34 -46.88 -94.16
CA GLN A 356 20.20 -46.50 -95.28
C GLN A 356 20.69 -47.72 -96.07
N ALA A 357 21.06 -48.80 -95.38
CA ALA A 357 21.40 -50.08 -96.00
C ALA A 357 20.21 -50.66 -96.79
N SER A 358 19.00 -50.59 -96.22
CA SER A 358 17.77 -51.04 -96.88
C SER A 358 17.45 -50.23 -98.15
N VAL A 359 17.64 -48.91 -98.12
CA VAL A 359 17.48 -48.05 -99.31
C VAL A 359 18.48 -48.43 -100.39
N SER A 360 19.75 -48.66 -100.04
CA SER A 360 20.78 -49.10 -100.98
C SER A 360 20.43 -50.44 -101.61
N ALA A 361 20.01 -51.43 -100.82
CA ALA A 361 19.59 -52.74 -101.31
C ALA A 361 18.35 -52.66 -102.23
N ALA A 362 17.36 -51.84 -101.88
CA ALA A 362 16.18 -51.62 -102.72
C ALA A 362 16.55 -50.94 -104.05
N SER A 363 17.49 -49.99 -104.04
CA SER A 363 18.02 -49.34 -105.26
C SER A 363 18.73 -50.35 -106.17
N GLU A 364 19.57 -51.22 -105.60
CA GLU A 364 20.25 -52.28 -106.33
C GLU A 364 19.26 -53.29 -106.94
N ALA A 365 18.26 -53.73 -106.17
CA ALA A 365 17.19 -54.60 -106.64
C ALA A 365 16.37 -53.96 -107.77
N ASN A 366 16.07 -52.67 -107.68
CA ASN A 366 15.41 -51.92 -108.75
C ASN A 366 16.28 -51.89 -110.02
N GLY A 367 17.58 -51.64 -109.89
CA GLY A 367 18.54 -51.70 -111.00
C GLY A 367 18.62 -53.08 -111.66
N ALA A 368 18.63 -54.15 -110.86
CA ALA A 368 18.59 -55.52 -111.36
C ALA A 368 17.28 -55.82 -112.11
N THR A 369 16.15 -55.34 -111.58
CA THR A 369 14.82 -55.49 -112.21
C THR A 369 14.74 -54.75 -113.55
N GLN A 370 15.32 -53.55 -113.64
CA GLN A 370 15.40 -52.81 -114.91
C GLN A 370 16.23 -53.58 -115.97
N LYS A 371 17.38 -54.13 -115.57
CA LYS A 371 18.20 -54.99 -116.46
C LYS A 371 17.43 -56.22 -116.91
N ALA A 372 16.75 -56.92 -116.00
CA ALA A 372 15.94 -58.08 -116.32
C ALA A 372 14.82 -57.73 -117.31
N THR A 373 14.12 -56.61 -117.10
CA THR A 373 13.10 -56.09 -118.02
C THR A 373 13.67 -55.85 -119.41
N GLN A 374 14.88 -55.29 -119.51
CA GLN A 374 15.56 -55.05 -120.77
C GLN A 374 15.92 -56.36 -121.50
N VAL A 375 16.36 -57.38 -120.76
CA VAL A 375 16.60 -58.74 -121.29
C VAL A 375 15.31 -59.37 -121.80
N VAL A 376 14.24 -59.35 -121.00
CA VAL A 376 12.92 -59.88 -121.40
C VAL A 376 12.41 -59.18 -122.66
N SER A 377 12.59 -57.86 -122.78
CA SER A 377 12.24 -57.11 -123.99
C SER A 377 13.03 -57.58 -125.21
N LYS A 378 14.36 -57.77 -125.08
CA LYS A 378 15.19 -58.34 -126.16
C LYS A 378 14.73 -59.74 -126.54
N THR A 379 14.44 -60.60 -125.55
CA THR A 379 13.92 -61.95 -125.79
C THR A 379 12.60 -61.91 -126.54
N ARG A 380 11.68 -61.01 -126.18
CA ARG A 380 10.43 -60.79 -126.92
C ARG A 380 10.70 -60.44 -128.38
N THR A 381 11.60 -59.50 -128.66
CA THR A 381 11.98 -59.13 -130.04
C THR A 381 12.55 -60.33 -130.80
N SER A 382 13.43 -61.13 -130.18
CA SER A 382 13.96 -62.35 -130.80
C SER A 382 12.89 -63.39 -131.09
N VAL A 383 11.90 -63.55 -130.20
CA VAL A 383 10.74 -64.44 -130.42
C VAL A 383 9.87 -63.94 -131.57
N GLU A 384 9.58 -62.64 -131.65
CA GLU A 384 8.85 -62.03 -132.78
C GLU A 384 9.60 -62.24 -134.11
N GLN A 385 10.92 -62.09 -134.10
CA GLN A 385 11.77 -62.32 -135.27
C GLN A 385 11.77 -63.80 -135.69
N LEU A 386 11.83 -64.73 -134.74
CA LEU A 386 11.73 -66.18 -134.99
C LEU A 386 10.36 -66.56 -135.56
N ALA A 387 9.27 -66.00 -135.04
CA ALA A 387 7.92 -66.20 -135.58
C ALA A 387 7.81 -65.72 -137.03
N GLY A 388 8.44 -64.58 -137.36
CA GLY A 388 8.56 -64.09 -138.73
C GLY A 388 9.33 -65.06 -139.64
N SER A 389 10.47 -65.59 -139.20
CA SER A 389 11.22 -66.60 -139.95
C SER A 389 10.42 -67.90 -140.15
N LEU A 390 9.65 -68.34 -139.15
CA LEU A 390 8.78 -69.51 -139.27
C LEU A 390 7.67 -69.30 -140.32
N ALA A 391 7.05 -68.11 -140.36
CA ALA A 391 6.07 -67.77 -141.39
C ALA A 391 6.69 -67.78 -142.79
N GLN A 392 7.93 -67.29 -142.91
CA GLN A 392 8.66 -67.30 -144.18
C GLN A 392 9.01 -68.71 -144.65
N ILE A 393 9.41 -69.60 -143.74
CA ILE A 393 9.62 -71.04 -144.03
C ILE A 393 8.31 -71.69 -144.49
N GLN A 394 7.18 -71.38 -143.84
CA GLN A 394 5.87 -71.89 -144.24
C GLN A 394 5.50 -71.50 -145.67
N GLN A 395 5.78 -70.26 -146.06
CA GLN A 395 5.58 -69.79 -147.45
C GLN A 395 6.47 -70.57 -148.43
N GLN A 396 7.74 -70.78 -148.08
CA GLN A 396 8.69 -71.49 -148.93
C GLN A 396 8.30 -72.97 -149.13
N VAL A 397 7.75 -73.61 -148.09
CA VAL A 397 7.18 -74.97 -148.17
C VAL A 397 5.96 -74.99 -149.09
N HIS A 398 5.11 -73.96 -149.07
CA HIS A 398 3.97 -73.84 -149.98
C HIS A 398 4.43 -73.67 -151.45
N ASP A 399 5.39 -72.78 -151.70
CA ASP A 399 5.97 -72.56 -153.04
C ASP A 399 6.63 -73.85 -153.59
N MET A 400 7.22 -74.66 -152.70
CA MET A 400 7.78 -75.98 -153.05
C MET A 400 6.69 -76.99 -153.40
N ARG A 401 5.55 -76.99 -152.70
CA ARG A 401 4.37 -77.80 -153.03
C ARG A 401 3.85 -77.46 -154.43
N ASP A 402 3.72 -76.17 -154.74
CA ASP A 402 3.22 -75.71 -156.03
C ASP A 402 4.21 -76.02 -157.18
N HIS A 403 5.52 -76.01 -156.93
CA HIS A 403 6.52 -76.52 -157.89
C HIS A 403 6.37 -78.03 -158.15
N ASN A 404 6.05 -78.81 -157.12
CA ASN A 404 5.89 -80.26 -157.26
C ASN A 404 4.64 -80.62 -158.07
N GLU A 405 3.54 -79.86 -157.96
CA GLU A 405 2.36 -80.00 -158.84
C GLU A 405 2.69 -79.70 -160.31
N LYS A 406 3.52 -78.68 -160.58
CA LYS A 406 4.00 -78.40 -161.95
C LYS A 406 4.84 -79.55 -162.51
N VAL A 407 5.67 -80.19 -161.69
CA VAL A 407 6.44 -81.39 -162.10
C VAL A 407 5.49 -82.54 -162.44
N HIS A 408 4.43 -82.76 -161.66
CA HIS A 408 3.41 -83.77 -161.95
C HIS A 408 2.70 -83.51 -163.29
N SER A 409 2.35 -82.26 -163.58
CA SER A 409 1.76 -81.86 -164.86
C SER A 409 2.69 -82.14 -166.06
N VAL A 410 4.00 -81.92 -165.92
CA VAL A 410 4.99 -82.26 -166.96
C VAL A 410 5.07 -83.79 -167.16
N LEU A 411 4.96 -84.58 -166.10
CA LEU A 411 4.94 -86.04 -166.18
C LEU A 411 3.70 -86.57 -166.92
N GLU A 412 2.52 -85.97 -166.73
CA GLU A 412 1.32 -86.31 -167.52
C GLU A 412 1.51 -86.03 -169.02
N VAL A 413 2.16 -84.92 -169.37
CA VAL A 413 2.47 -84.60 -170.78
C VAL A 413 3.46 -85.61 -171.37
N ILE A 414 4.48 -86.03 -170.62
CA ILE A 414 5.44 -87.05 -171.07
C ILE A 414 4.73 -88.40 -171.28
N GLN A 415 3.81 -88.77 -170.39
CA GLN A 415 3.02 -89.99 -170.52
C GLN A 415 2.10 -89.96 -171.76
N GLY A 416 1.50 -88.80 -172.05
CA GLY A 416 0.72 -88.59 -173.28
C GLY A 416 1.56 -88.66 -174.57
N ILE A 417 2.80 -88.16 -174.57
CA ILE A 417 3.72 -88.25 -175.73
C ILE A 417 4.17 -89.70 -175.96
N ALA A 418 4.41 -90.46 -174.89
CA ALA A 418 4.79 -91.87 -174.99
C ALA A 418 3.68 -92.73 -175.64
N GLU A 419 2.40 -92.47 -175.32
CA GLU A 419 1.26 -93.14 -175.97
C GLU A 419 1.11 -92.76 -177.45
N GLN A 420 1.29 -91.49 -177.82
CA GLN A 420 1.24 -91.06 -179.22
C GLN A 420 2.38 -91.66 -180.07
N THR A 421 3.54 -91.89 -179.47
CA THR A 421 4.68 -92.50 -180.18
C THR A 421 4.43 -93.99 -180.46
N ASN A 422 3.73 -94.68 -179.55
CA ASN A 422 3.36 -96.08 -179.71
C ASN A 422 2.30 -96.31 -180.81
N LEU A 423 1.41 -95.33 -181.03
CA LEU A 423 0.28 -95.47 -181.96
C LEU A 423 0.61 -95.19 -183.43
N LEU A 424 1.75 -94.56 -183.73
CA LEU A 424 2.21 -94.27 -185.10
C LEU A 424 3.06 -95.39 -185.72
N ALA A 425 3.36 -96.44 -184.96
CA ALA A 425 4.24 -97.54 -185.38
C ALA A 425 3.50 -98.79 -185.91
N LEU A 426 2.16 -98.78 -186.06
CA LEU A 426 1.37 -99.93 -186.52
C LEU A 426 0.53 -99.63 -187.76
#